data_AF-A0A4Q2UUI1-F1
#
_entry.id   AF-A0A4Q2UUI1-F1
#
_cell.length_a   1.000
_cell.length_b   1.000
_cell.length_c   1.000
_cell.angle_alpha   90.00
_cell.angle_beta   90.00
_cell.angle_gamma   90.00
#
_symmetry.space_group_name_H-M   'P 1'
#
loop_
_entity.id
_entity.type
_entity.pdbx_description
1 polymer ?
#
loop_
_entity_poly.entity_id
_entity_poly.type
_entity_poly.pdbx_seq_one_letter_code
_entity_poly.pdbx_strand_id
1 'polypeptide(L)'
;MPQSDIEANTLLALQALQNNPKLSTRRAANIYQVNEHGLRRRQQGIQSRRDTMPNSRKLSNLEEDTLLEFIVDLDSRGYPPRLSGVEQMANRLLDARDAPRVGTRWAMNFVKRQPLLKIRFQRRYDYKRAKCEDPTVIRNWFKLVQNTIAKYGIQSDDIWNFDETGFMMGRYLKRHQSS
;
A
#
# COMPACT_ATOMS: atom_id res chain seq x y z
N MET A 1 -15.23 -18.92 27.69
CA MET A 1 -15.88 -19.87 26.76
C MET A 1 -14.96 -20.08 25.58
N PRO A 2 -14.50 -21.31 25.28
CA PRO A 2 -13.66 -21.53 24.12
C PRO A 2 -14.49 -21.23 22.87
N GLN A 3 -14.00 -20.32 22.02
CA GLN A 3 -14.58 -20.11 20.69
C GLN A 3 -14.43 -21.42 19.93
N SER A 4 -15.51 -22.19 19.80
CA SER A 4 -15.51 -23.34 18.90
C SER A 4 -15.26 -22.79 17.49
N ASP A 5 -14.15 -23.17 16.88
CA ASP A 5 -13.88 -22.76 15.52
C ASP A 5 -14.85 -23.50 14.58
N ILE A 6 -15.85 -22.75 14.10
CA ILE A 6 -16.96 -23.29 13.29
C ILE A 6 -16.42 -24.00 12.05
N GLU A 7 -15.33 -23.51 11.46
CA GLU A 7 -14.72 -24.17 10.29
C GLU A 7 -14.03 -25.49 10.68
N ALA A 8 -13.33 -25.55 11.82
CA ALA A 8 -12.74 -26.79 12.31
C ALA A 8 -13.81 -27.88 12.54
N ASN A 9 -14.93 -27.52 13.18
CA ASN A 9 -16.07 -28.43 13.36
C ASN A 9 -16.70 -28.84 12.02
N THR A 10 -16.68 -27.95 11.03
CA THR A 10 -17.20 -28.24 9.69
C THR A 10 -16.31 -29.24 8.94
N LEU A 11 -14.98 -29.14 9.10
CA LEU A 11 -14.03 -30.11 8.54
C LEU A 11 -14.19 -31.49 9.19
N LEU A 12 -14.36 -31.56 10.52
CA LEU A 12 -14.64 -32.81 11.23
C LEU A 12 -15.95 -33.47 10.76
N ALA A 13 -16.99 -32.66 10.53
CA ALA A 13 -18.27 -33.14 10.01
C ALA A 13 -18.15 -33.69 8.57
N LEU A 14 -17.33 -33.08 7.71
CA LEU A 14 -17.05 -33.61 6.36
C LEU A 14 -16.30 -34.94 6.42
N GLN A 15 -15.31 -35.05 7.30
CA GLN A 15 -14.57 -36.29 7.50
C GLN A 15 -15.48 -37.42 8.01
N ALA A 16 -16.43 -37.12 8.91
CA ALA A 16 -17.42 -38.08 9.38
C ALA A 16 -18.38 -38.55 8.27
N LEU A 17 -18.77 -37.67 7.36
CA LEU A 17 -19.58 -38.02 6.19
C LEU A 17 -18.81 -38.89 5.18
N GLN A 18 -17.50 -38.65 5.01
CA GLN A 18 -16.65 -39.51 4.17
C GLN A 18 -16.47 -40.91 4.77
N ASN A 19 -16.29 -40.99 6.10
CA ASN A 19 -16.06 -42.25 6.80
C ASN A 19 -17.34 -43.09 6.99
N ASN A 20 -18.53 -42.47 6.94
CA ASN A 20 -19.79 -43.16 7.14
C ASN A 20 -20.84 -42.78 6.07
N PRO A 21 -20.98 -43.60 5.00
CA PRO A 21 -21.92 -43.32 3.91
C PRO A 21 -23.40 -43.36 4.31
N LYS A 22 -23.75 -43.93 5.48
CA LYS A 22 -25.12 -43.94 6.01
C LYS A 22 -25.45 -42.70 6.85
N LEU A 23 -24.46 -41.87 7.16
CA LEU A 23 -24.65 -40.66 7.95
C LEU A 23 -25.24 -39.56 7.06
N SER A 24 -26.41 -39.04 7.43
CA SER A 24 -27.00 -37.91 6.71
C SER A 24 -26.31 -36.60 7.06
N THR A 25 -26.27 -35.66 6.11
CA THR A 25 -25.73 -34.30 6.30
C THR A 25 -26.36 -33.59 7.50
N ARG A 26 -27.69 -33.71 7.65
CA ARG A 26 -28.44 -33.14 8.78
C ARG A 26 -28.03 -33.74 10.13
N ARG A 27 -27.77 -35.04 10.18
CA ARG A 27 -27.33 -35.72 11.41
C ARG A 27 -25.90 -35.35 11.77
N ALA A 28 -25.00 -35.30 10.79
CA ALA A 28 -23.64 -34.79 10.98
C ALA A 28 -23.64 -33.34 11.47
N ALA A 29 -24.45 -32.47 10.86
CA ALA A 29 -24.58 -31.08 11.27
C ALA A 29 -24.99 -30.92 12.75
N ASN A 30 -25.96 -31.74 13.22
CA ASN A 30 -26.38 -31.74 14.61
C ASN A 30 -25.30 -32.26 15.58
N ILE A 31 -24.58 -33.33 15.22
CA ILE A 31 -23.52 -33.92 16.06
C ILE A 31 -22.38 -32.92 16.28
N TYR A 32 -21.94 -32.28 15.19
CA TYR A 32 -20.82 -31.35 15.21
C TYR A 32 -21.23 -29.89 15.47
N GLN A 33 -22.51 -29.65 15.78
CA GLN A 33 -23.08 -28.32 16.07
C GLN A 33 -22.79 -27.27 14.98
N VAL A 34 -22.81 -27.68 13.71
CA VAL A 34 -22.60 -26.81 12.54
C VAL A 34 -23.89 -26.60 11.77
N ASN A 35 -24.01 -25.48 11.06
CA ASN A 35 -25.17 -25.22 10.20
C ASN A 35 -25.18 -26.21 9.02
N GLU A 36 -26.28 -26.96 8.85
CA GLU A 36 -26.46 -27.93 7.76
C GLU A 36 -26.23 -27.30 6.37
N HIS A 37 -26.74 -26.09 6.13
CA HIS A 37 -26.52 -25.38 4.86
C HIS A 37 -25.04 -25.05 4.64
N GLY A 38 -24.31 -24.71 5.70
CA GLY A 38 -22.87 -24.46 5.64
C GLY A 38 -22.10 -25.73 5.28
N LEU A 39 -22.42 -26.84 5.94
CA LEU A 39 -21.82 -28.15 5.70
C LEU A 39 -22.07 -28.64 4.26
N ARG A 40 -23.31 -28.51 3.76
CA ARG A 40 -23.67 -28.91 2.39
C ARG A 40 -22.92 -28.09 1.34
N ARG A 41 -22.73 -26.78 1.55
CA ARG A 41 -21.91 -25.94 0.67
C ARG A 41 -20.45 -26.38 0.65
N ARG A 42 -19.88 -26.73 1.81
CA ARG A 42 -18.50 -27.25 1.88
C ARG A 42 -18.35 -28.60 1.19
N GLN A 43 -19.37 -29.47 1.31
CA GLN A 43 -19.42 -30.74 0.57
C GLN A 43 -19.44 -30.53 -0.95
N GLN A 44 -20.01 -29.42 -1.43
CA GLN A 44 -19.99 -28.99 -2.83
C GLN A 44 -18.69 -28.27 -3.23
N GLY A 45 -17.68 -28.23 -2.36
CA GLY A 45 -16.38 -27.58 -2.62
C GLY A 45 -16.37 -26.06 -2.42
N ILE A 46 -17.46 -25.46 -1.92
CA ILE A 46 -17.53 -24.01 -1.68
C ILE A 46 -16.78 -23.71 -0.38
N GLN A 47 -15.68 -22.95 -0.49
CA GLN A 47 -14.86 -22.51 0.63
C GLN A 47 -15.57 -21.51 1.54
N SER A 48 -15.02 -21.30 2.74
CA SER A 48 -15.54 -20.28 3.64
C SER A 48 -15.27 -18.89 3.11
N ARG A 49 -16.09 -17.92 3.53
CA ARG A 49 -15.84 -16.52 3.16
C ARG A 49 -14.54 -15.99 3.77
N ARG A 50 -14.03 -16.62 4.85
CA ARG A 50 -12.73 -16.28 5.44
C ARG A 50 -11.58 -16.77 4.56
N ASP A 51 -11.76 -17.92 3.92
CA ASP A 51 -10.74 -18.55 3.07
C ASP A 51 -10.86 -18.13 1.59
N THR A 52 -12.01 -17.57 1.21
CA THR A 52 -12.27 -17.09 -0.15
C THR A 52 -11.61 -15.73 -0.36
N MET A 53 -10.75 -15.65 -1.38
CA MET A 53 -10.16 -14.40 -1.82
C MET A 53 -11.27 -13.42 -2.26
N PRO A 54 -11.28 -12.18 -1.72
CA PRO A 54 -12.25 -11.18 -2.16
C PRO A 54 -12.12 -10.93 -3.66
N ASN A 55 -13.24 -10.77 -4.38
CA ASN A 55 -13.25 -10.44 -5.81
C ASN A 55 -12.44 -9.15 -6.15
N SER A 56 -12.15 -8.32 -5.14
CA SER A 56 -11.33 -7.12 -5.26
C SER A 56 -9.82 -7.39 -5.26
N ARG A 57 -9.37 -8.57 -4.81
CA ARG A 57 -8.00 -9.06 -4.99
C ARG A 57 -7.93 -9.81 -6.32
N LYS A 58 -7.69 -9.03 -7.38
CA LYS A 58 -7.53 -9.53 -8.76
C LYS A 58 -6.26 -10.35 -8.97
N LEU A 59 -5.25 -10.18 -8.10
CA LEU A 59 -3.99 -10.90 -8.12
C LEU A 59 -3.97 -11.95 -7.00
N SER A 60 -3.24 -13.04 -7.25
CA SER A 60 -2.87 -14.04 -6.24
C SER A 60 -1.87 -13.46 -5.24
N ASN A 61 -1.68 -14.14 -4.10
CA ASN A 61 -0.73 -13.66 -3.09
C ASN A 61 0.70 -13.56 -3.66
N LEU A 62 1.15 -14.57 -4.42
CA LEU A 62 2.47 -14.56 -5.06
C LEU A 62 2.64 -13.39 -6.04
N GLU A 63 1.61 -13.08 -6.82
CA GLU A 63 1.63 -11.93 -7.74
C GLU A 63 1.64 -10.60 -6.99
N GLU A 64 0.85 -10.48 -5.91
CA GLU A 64 0.89 -9.29 -5.05
C GLU A 64 2.26 -9.10 -4.39
N ASP A 65 2.90 -10.18 -3.94
CA ASP A 65 4.23 -10.16 -3.32
C ASP A 65 5.31 -9.76 -4.34
N THR A 66 5.30 -10.37 -5.52
CA THR A 66 6.21 -10.02 -6.62
C THR A 66 6.07 -8.55 -7.02
N LEU A 67 4.81 -8.07 -7.09
CA LEU A 67 4.53 -6.68 -7.40
C LEU A 67 5.05 -5.73 -6.32
N LEU A 68 4.92 -6.12 -5.04
CA LEU A 68 5.41 -5.35 -3.91
C LEU A 68 6.93 -5.27 -3.91
N GLU A 69 7.63 -6.38 -4.08
CA GLU A 69 9.10 -6.42 -4.17
C GLU A 69 9.60 -5.50 -5.28
N PHE A 70 8.98 -5.55 -6.45
CA PHE A 70 9.37 -4.69 -7.56
C PHE A 70 9.12 -3.20 -7.27
N ILE A 71 8.01 -2.85 -6.59
CA ILE A 71 7.74 -1.46 -6.20
C ILE A 71 8.81 -0.96 -5.22
N VAL A 72 9.20 -1.79 -4.24
CA VAL A 72 10.23 -1.45 -3.26
C VAL A 72 11.59 -1.29 -3.93
N ASP A 73 11.92 -2.16 -4.88
CA ASP A 73 13.16 -2.09 -5.66
C ASP A 73 13.19 -0.87 -6.62
N LEU A 74 12.05 -0.43 -7.13
CA LEU A 74 11.97 0.83 -7.87
C LEU A 74 12.19 2.06 -6.96
N ASP A 75 11.61 2.05 -5.77
CA ASP A 75 11.75 3.13 -4.79
C ASP A 75 13.20 3.25 -4.28
N SER A 76 13.87 2.12 -4.02
CA SER A 76 15.28 2.09 -3.60
C SER A 76 16.23 2.71 -4.64
N ARG A 77 15.87 2.61 -5.92
CA ARG A 77 16.58 3.22 -7.06
C ARG A 77 16.21 4.68 -7.31
N GLY A 78 15.31 5.25 -6.52
CA GLY A 78 14.86 6.64 -6.64
C GLY A 78 13.77 6.86 -7.69
N TYR A 79 13.12 5.80 -8.17
CA TYR A 79 12.08 5.85 -9.21
C TYR A 79 10.73 5.31 -8.69
N PRO A 80 10.12 5.90 -7.64
CA PRO A 80 8.86 5.42 -7.11
C PRO A 80 7.77 5.43 -8.19
N PRO A 81 7.07 4.30 -8.44
CA PRO A 81 6.05 4.23 -9.46
C PRO A 81 4.82 5.05 -9.06
N ARG A 82 4.18 5.66 -10.06
CA ARG A 82 2.85 6.27 -9.89
C ARG A 82 1.78 5.18 -9.73
N LEU A 83 0.62 5.53 -9.18
CA LEU A 83 -0.53 4.62 -9.09
C LEU A 83 -0.91 4.01 -10.44
N SER A 84 -0.86 4.80 -11.52
CA SER A 84 -1.08 4.30 -12.89
C SER A 84 -0.02 3.31 -13.36
N GLY A 85 1.23 3.46 -12.89
CA GLY A 85 2.31 2.51 -13.15
C GLY A 85 2.05 1.18 -12.44
N VAL A 86 1.65 1.22 -11.16
CA VAL A 86 1.25 0.03 -10.39
C VAL A 86 0.08 -0.69 -11.06
N GLU A 87 -0.91 0.05 -11.55
CA GLU A 87 -2.03 -0.50 -12.32
C GLU A 87 -1.58 -1.21 -13.60
N GLN A 88 -0.69 -0.57 -14.38
CA GLN A 88 -0.13 -1.17 -15.60
C GLN A 88 0.65 -2.45 -15.32
N MET A 89 1.45 -2.47 -14.26
CA MET A 89 2.20 -3.66 -13.87
C MET A 89 1.27 -4.82 -13.48
N ALA A 90 0.24 -4.54 -12.69
CA ALA A 90 -0.77 -5.54 -12.35
C ALA A 90 -1.50 -6.05 -13.59
N ASN A 91 -1.88 -5.16 -14.52
CA ASN A 91 -2.52 -5.57 -15.77
C ASN A 91 -1.59 -6.40 -16.66
N ARG A 92 -0.27 -6.16 -16.67
CA ARG A 92 0.67 -7.03 -17.39
C ARG A 92 0.66 -8.47 -16.86
N LEU A 93 0.59 -8.65 -15.53
CA LEU A 93 0.47 -9.98 -14.93
C LEU A 93 -0.87 -10.64 -15.28
N LEU A 94 -1.96 -9.87 -15.32
CA LEU A 94 -3.27 -10.38 -15.70
C LEU A 94 -3.36 -10.75 -17.17
N ASP A 95 -2.83 -9.91 -18.05
CA ASP A 95 -2.79 -10.15 -19.50
C ASP A 95 -1.98 -11.42 -19.81
N ALA A 96 -0.92 -11.72 -19.06
CA ALA A 96 -0.12 -12.94 -19.22
C ALA A 96 -0.88 -14.25 -18.95
N ARG A 97 -2.00 -14.20 -18.22
CA ARG A 97 -2.87 -15.35 -17.93
C ARG A 97 -4.29 -15.20 -18.47
N ASP A 98 -4.48 -14.28 -19.41
CA ASP A 98 -5.77 -13.97 -20.05
C ASP A 98 -6.89 -13.63 -19.05
N ALA A 99 -6.55 -12.86 -18.00
CA ALA A 99 -7.47 -12.45 -16.95
C ALA A 99 -7.97 -11.00 -17.14
N PRO A 100 -9.20 -10.69 -16.70
CA PRO A 100 -9.76 -9.34 -16.85
C PRO A 100 -8.99 -8.32 -16.01
N ARG A 101 -8.73 -7.17 -16.62
CA ARG A 101 -7.99 -6.04 -16.05
C ARG A 101 -8.52 -5.58 -14.68
N VAL A 102 -7.63 -4.92 -13.94
CA VAL A 102 -7.97 -4.30 -12.65
C VAL A 102 -8.87 -3.08 -12.84
N GLY A 103 -9.71 -2.78 -11.85
CA GLY A 103 -10.53 -1.57 -11.86
C GLY A 103 -9.74 -0.33 -11.44
N THR A 104 -10.26 0.86 -11.75
CA THR A 104 -9.59 2.17 -11.52
C THR A 104 -9.17 2.40 -10.06
N ARG A 105 -9.90 1.86 -9.09
CA ARG A 105 -9.58 2.01 -7.65
C ARG A 105 -8.65 0.93 -7.12
N TRP A 106 -8.31 -0.07 -7.92
CA TRP A 106 -7.55 -1.24 -7.47
C TRP A 106 -6.17 -0.85 -6.97
N ALA A 107 -5.40 -0.05 -7.72
CA ALA A 107 -4.05 0.35 -7.34
C ALA A 107 -4.02 1.13 -6.01
N MET A 108 -4.97 2.04 -5.82
CA MET A 108 -5.11 2.77 -4.55
C MET A 108 -5.44 1.84 -3.38
N ASN A 109 -6.36 0.88 -3.60
CA ASN A 109 -6.73 -0.09 -2.58
C ASN A 109 -5.59 -1.07 -2.28
N PHE A 110 -4.83 -1.49 -3.29
CA PHE A 110 -3.64 -2.32 -3.13
C PHE A 110 -2.64 -1.63 -2.21
N VAL A 111 -2.27 -0.38 -2.49
CA VAL A 111 -1.34 0.37 -1.65
C VAL A 111 -1.88 0.55 -0.22
N LYS A 112 -3.18 0.84 -0.06
CA LYS A 112 -3.81 0.95 1.28
C LYS A 112 -3.76 -0.34 2.10
N ARG A 113 -3.77 -1.50 1.44
CA ARG A 113 -3.71 -2.81 2.13
C ARG A 113 -2.30 -3.17 2.57
N GLN A 114 -1.27 -2.60 1.94
CA GLN A 114 0.12 -2.98 2.19
C GLN A 114 0.80 -1.99 3.15
N PRO A 115 1.14 -2.42 4.39
CA PRO A 115 1.72 -1.53 5.39
C PRO A 115 3.11 -1.00 5.00
N LEU A 116 3.81 -1.71 4.11
CA LEU A 116 5.11 -1.32 3.58
C LEU A 116 5.04 -0.18 2.56
N LEU A 117 3.87 0.09 1.98
CA LEU A 117 3.70 1.09 0.93
C LEU A 117 2.98 2.32 1.47
N LYS A 118 3.49 3.51 1.12
CA LYS A 118 2.83 4.78 1.40
C LYS A 118 2.81 5.67 0.16
N ILE A 119 1.64 6.22 -0.15
CA ILE A 119 1.50 7.20 -1.22
C ILE A 119 2.12 8.52 -0.73
N ARG A 120 3.09 9.04 -1.49
CA ARG A 120 3.66 10.37 -1.28
C ARG A 120 3.34 11.27 -2.45
N PHE A 121 2.86 12.47 -2.17
CA PHE A 121 2.69 13.50 -3.18
C PHE A 121 3.97 14.32 -3.28
N GLN A 122 4.62 14.29 -4.43
CA GLN A 122 5.76 15.17 -4.71
C GLN A 122 5.23 16.59 -4.93
N ARG A 123 5.77 17.58 -4.22
CA ARG A 123 5.60 18.98 -4.58
C ARG A 123 6.41 19.24 -5.85
N ARG A 124 5.88 20.06 -6.77
CA ARG A 124 6.66 20.50 -7.94
C ARG A 124 7.93 21.17 -7.44
N TYR A 125 9.07 20.56 -7.74
CA TYR A 125 10.36 21.21 -7.57
C TYR A 125 10.42 22.41 -8.52
N ASP A 126 10.96 23.54 -8.06
CA ASP A 126 11.10 24.70 -8.94
C ASP A 126 12.07 24.32 -10.08
N TYR A 127 11.52 24.22 -11.29
CA TYR A 127 12.26 23.80 -12.47
C TYR A 127 13.47 24.71 -12.75
N LYS A 128 13.38 26.00 -12.36
CA LYS A 128 14.50 26.93 -12.46
C LYS A 128 15.64 26.56 -11.52
N ARG A 129 15.35 26.04 -10.32
CA ARG A 129 16.37 25.55 -9.39
C ARG A 129 17.06 24.30 -9.91
N ALA A 130 16.31 23.31 -10.40
CA ALA A 130 16.89 22.08 -10.93
C ALA A 130 17.86 22.32 -12.10
N LYS A 131 17.63 23.34 -12.93
CA LYS A 131 18.53 23.69 -14.04
C LYS A 131 19.82 24.39 -13.61
N CYS A 132 19.80 25.06 -12.46
CA CYS A 132 20.94 25.85 -11.97
C CYS A 132 21.80 25.06 -10.96
N GLU A 133 21.40 23.85 -10.58
CA GLU A 133 22.11 22.98 -9.66
C GLU A 133 23.15 22.13 -10.40
N ASP A 134 24.35 22.67 -10.59
CA ASP A 134 25.51 21.89 -11.03
C ASP A 134 26.09 21.11 -9.82
N PRO A 135 26.09 19.76 -9.84
CA PRO A 135 26.61 18.96 -8.74
C PRO A 135 28.06 19.26 -8.38
N THR A 136 28.88 19.67 -9.35
CA THR A 136 30.29 20.01 -9.12
C THR A 136 30.42 21.33 -8.35
N VAL A 137 29.66 22.34 -8.75
CA VAL A 137 29.62 23.65 -8.08
C VAL A 137 29.11 23.50 -6.66
N ILE A 138 28.03 22.74 -6.46
CA ILE A 138 27.45 22.49 -5.13
C ILE A 138 28.46 21.77 -4.22
N ARG A 139 29.09 20.70 -4.71
CA ARG A 139 30.11 19.96 -3.93
C ARG A 139 31.30 20.84 -3.57
N ASN A 140 31.81 21.62 -4.53
CA ASN A 140 32.94 22.51 -4.30
C ASN A 140 32.59 23.61 -3.29
N TRP A 141 31.37 24.14 -3.35
CA TRP A 141 30.89 25.11 -2.37
C TRP A 141 30.82 24.52 -0.96
N PHE A 142 30.20 23.34 -0.77
CA PHE A 142 30.16 22.69 0.55
C PHE A 142 31.55 22.34 1.09
N LYS A 143 32.46 21.89 0.21
CA LYS A 143 33.86 21.62 0.58
C LYS A 143 34.58 22.88 1.02
N LEU A 144 34.36 24.01 0.34
CA LEU A 144 34.91 25.31 0.72
C LEU A 144 34.39 25.76 2.09
N VAL A 145 33.08 25.63 2.33
CA VAL A 145 32.45 25.98 3.62
C VAL A 145 33.05 25.13 4.75
N GLN A 146 33.13 23.81 4.58
CA GLN A 146 33.74 22.92 5.58
C GLN A 146 35.20 23.26 5.86
N ASN A 147 36.00 23.52 4.82
CA ASN A 147 37.40 23.92 4.97
C ASN A 147 37.53 25.24 5.74
N THR A 148 36.61 26.19 5.51
CA THR A 148 36.61 27.49 6.18
C THR A 148 36.25 27.35 7.65
N ILE A 149 35.21 26.58 7.97
CA ILE A 149 34.84 26.25 9.35
C ILE A 149 36.02 25.62 10.10
N ALA A 150 36.68 24.63 9.48
CA ALA A 150 37.83 23.96 10.06
C ALA A 150 39.04 24.89 10.23
N LYS A 151 39.33 25.74 9.25
CA LYS A 151 40.48 26.66 9.28
C LYS A 151 40.36 27.71 10.38
N TYR A 152 39.14 28.22 10.62
CA TYR A 152 38.90 29.28 11.60
C TYR A 152 38.32 28.78 12.92
N GLY A 153 38.14 27.47 13.08
CA GLY A 153 37.62 26.86 14.32
C GLY A 153 36.21 27.32 14.68
N ILE A 154 35.38 27.62 13.67
CA ILE A 154 34.01 28.14 13.87
C ILE A 154 33.17 27.04 14.52
N GLN A 155 32.54 27.35 15.67
CA GLN A 155 31.67 26.39 16.34
C GLN A 155 30.31 26.34 15.65
N SER A 156 29.61 25.20 15.76
CA SER A 156 28.25 25.05 15.21
C SER A 156 27.29 26.12 15.70
N ASP A 157 27.49 26.54 16.95
CA ASP A 157 26.62 27.48 17.66
C ASP A 157 26.80 28.93 17.15
N ASP A 158 27.87 29.19 16.39
CA ASP A 158 28.14 30.47 15.74
C ASP A 158 27.61 30.53 14.29
N ILE A 159 26.97 29.46 13.79
CA ILE A 159 26.43 29.38 12.43
C ILE A 159 24.94 29.73 12.45
N TRP A 160 24.63 30.94 12.02
CA TRP A 160 23.25 31.44 11.92
C TRP A 160 22.76 31.39 10.47
N ASN A 161 21.60 30.79 10.24
CA ASN A 161 20.93 30.86 8.94
C ASN A 161 20.21 32.20 8.82
N PHE A 162 20.46 32.94 7.74
CA PHE A 162 19.78 34.20 7.46
C PHE A 162 18.93 34.02 6.21
N ASP A 163 17.61 33.91 6.37
CA ASP A 163 16.65 33.87 5.27
C ASP A 163 15.71 35.08 5.29
N GLU A 164 15.54 35.69 4.13
CA GLU A 164 14.70 36.88 3.99
C GLU A 164 13.22 36.45 3.97
N THR A 165 12.51 36.68 5.08
CA THR A 165 11.07 36.44 5.15
C THR A 165 10.32 37.66 4.63
N GLY A 166 9.91 37.63 3.37
CA GLY A 166 9.13 38.71 2.75
C GLY A 166 7.74 38.85 3.37
N PHE A 167 7.55 39.82 4.26
CA PHE A 167 6.22 40.25 4.68
C PHE A 167 5.56 41.07 3.55
N MET A 168 4.54 40.49 2.90
CA MET A 168 3.68 41.25 1.96
C MET A 168 2.72 42.16 2.75
N MET A 169 3.11 43.41 2.98
CA MET A 169 2.20 44.46 3.46
C MET A 169 1.30 44.92 2.30
N GLY A 170 0.07 44.41 2.19
CA GLY A 170 -0.82 44.85 1.09
C GLY A 170 -2.15 44.14 0.83
N ARG A 171 -2.77 43.43 1.79
CA ARG A 171 -4.18 43.00 1.64
C ARG A 171 -4.99 43.22 2.90
N TYR A 172 -5.20 44.49 3.25
CA TYR A 172 -6.39 44.88 4.01
C TYR A 172 -7.57 44.94 3.04
N LEU A 173 -8.48 43.98 3.17
CA LEU A 173 -9.81 44.05 2.55
C LEU A 173 -10.48 45.35 3.01
N LYS A 174 -10.82 46.22 2.05
CA LYS A 174 -11.83 47.26 2.26
C LYS A 174 -13.13 46.54 2.65
N ARG A 175 -13.46 46.54 3.94
CA ARG A 175 -14.85 46.39 4.38
C ARG A 175 -15.55 47.68 3.96
N HIS A 176 -16.40 47.58 2.94
CA HIS A 176 -17.41 48.58 2.65
C HIS A 176 -18.21 48.86 3.94
N GLN A 177 -18.18 50.11 4.41
CA GLN A 177 -19.33 50.73 5.05
C GLN A 177 -19.92 51.70 4.02
N SER A 178 -21.24 51.71 3.90
CA SER A 178 -22.07 52.93 3.91
C SER A 178 -23.54 52.57 3.70
N SER A 179 -24.33 52.98 4.69
CA SER A 179 -25.76 53.37 4.69
C SER A 179 -26.83 52.31 4.42
#